data_AF-A0A1Z7YVJ3-F1
#
_entry.id   AF-A0A1Z7YVJ3-F1
#
_cell.length_a   1.000
_cell.length_b   1.000
_cell.length_c   1.000
_cell.angle_alpha   90.00
_cell.angle_beta   90.00
_cell.angle_gamma   90.00
#
_symmetry.space_group_name_H-M   'P 1'
#
loop_
_entity.id
_entity.type
_entity.pdbx_description
1 polymer ?
#
loop_
_entity_poly.entity_id
_entity_poly.type
_entity_poly.pdbx_seq_one_letter_code
_entity_poly.pdbx_strand_id
1 'polypeptide(L)' 'MDMLERIRKSKPLNYESLDKAFAIVNDEQLTFSNKVAQVEQLERQAKGQEAELFGDVYSSLHLLAKSEEDMRLISGKD' A
#
# COMPACT_ATOMS: atom_id res chain seq x y z
N MET A 1 -17.60 -0.27 34.06
CA MET A 1 -16.65 0.11 33.01
C MET A 1 -16.29 -1.16 32.28
N ASP A 2 -17.03 -1.41 31.22
CA ASP A 2 -17.08 -2.71 30.57
C ASP A 2 -15.88 -2.94 29.68
N MET A 3 -15.36 -4.17 29.70
CA MET A 3 -14.27 -4.62 28.84
C MET A 3 -14.58 -4.38 27.35
N LEU A 4 -15.88 -4.32 27.00
CA LEU A 4 -16.42 -3.98 25.68
C LEU A 4 -16.16 -2.51 25.27
N GLU A 5 -16.12 -1.56 26.20
CA GLU A 5 -15.80 -0.15 25.89
C GLU A 5 -14.32 0.04 25.54
N ARG A 6 -13.44 -0.75 26.15
CA ARG A 6 -11.99 -0.74 25.86
C ARG A 6 -11.71 -1.25 24.45
N ILE A 7 -12.43 -2.28 24.02
CA ILE A 7 -12.32 -2.85 22.66
C ILE A 7 -12.87 -1.87 21.61
N ARG A 8 -13.96 -1.14 21.90
CA ARG A 8 -14.47 -0.08 21.01
C ARG A 8 -13.57 1.15 20.91
N LYS A 9 -12.75 1.42 21.93
CA LYS A 9 -11.76 2.51 21.94
C LYS A 9 -10.43 2.16 21.27
N SER A 10 -10.23 0.90 20.89
CA SER A 10 -9.19 0.52 19.95
C SER A 10 -9.53 1.21 18.64
N LYS A 11 -8.97 2.41 18.42
CA LYS A 11 -9.06 3.08 17.11
C LYS A 11 -8.75 2.02 16.06
N PRO A 12 -9.59 1.83 15.02
CA PRO A 12 -9.12 1.09 13.88
C PRO A 12 -7.81 1.76 13.49
N LEU A 13 -6.74 0.98 13.37
CA LEU A 13 -5.49 1.46 12.80
C LEU A 13 -5.84 1.83 11.36
N ASN A 14 -6.28 3.07 11.18
CA ASN A 14 -6.82 3.56 9.94
C ASN A 14 -5.62 3.98 9.12
N TYR A 15 -5.01 2.99 8.48
CA TYR A 15 -3.86 3.18 7.62
C TYR A 15 -4.34 3.77 6.29
N GLU A 16 -4.68 5.06 6.31
CA GLU A 16 -5.38 5.70 5.19
C GLU A 16 -4.54 5.70 3.91
N SER A 17 -3.22 5.83 4.02
CA SER A 17 -2.33 5.75 2.84
C SER A 17 -2.24 4.32 2.33
N LEU A 18 -2.30 3.33 3.22
CA LEU A 18 -2.24 1.92 2.87
C LEU A 18 -3.52 1.44 2.18
N ASP A 19 -4.68 1.83 2.70
CA ASP A 19 -6.00 1.52 2.12
C ASP A 19 -6.10 2.10 0.70
N LYS A 20 -5.67 3.35 0.52
CA LYS A 20 -5.54 3.99 -0.79
C LYS A 20 -4.56 3.24 -1.70
N ALA A 21 -3.42 2.79 -1.16
CA ALA A 21 -2.43 2.05 -1.92
C ALA A 21 -3.01 0.72 -2.42
N PHE A 22 -3.72 -0.03 -1.58
CA PHE A 22 -4.42 -1.24 -2.01
C PHE A 22 -5.51 -0.97 -3.04
N ALA A 23 -6.27 0.12 -2.91
CA ALA A 23 -7.25 0.52 -3.92
C ALA A 23 -6.58 0.78 -5.28
N ILE A 24 -5.46 1.51 -5.29
CA ILE A 24 -4.67 1.78 -6.51
C ILE A 24 -4.13 0.48 -7.14
N VAL A 25 -3.62 -0.43 -6.31
CA VAL A 25 -3.11 -1.73 -6.78
C VAL A 25 -4.21 -2.55 -7.46
N ASN A 26 -5.44 -2.50 -6.95
CA ASN A 26 -6.60 -3.19 -7.53
C ASN A 26 -7.30 -2.40 -8.65
N ASP A 27 -6.93 -1.15 -8.90
CA ASP A 27 -7.58 -0.32 -9.91
C ASP A 27 -7.18 -0.77 -11.34
N GLU A 28 -8.11 -1.32 -12.10
CA GLU A 28 -7.83 -1.83 -13.45
C GLU A 28 -7.73 -0.71 -14.52
N GLN A 29 -8.14 0.52 -14.20
CA GLN A 29 -8.04 1.66 -15.10
C GLN A 29 -6.62 2.26 -15.11
N LEU A 30 -5.87 2.05 -14.02
CA LEU A 30 -4.49 2.53 -13.89
C LEU A 30 -3.49 1.56 -14.52
N THR A 31 -2.55 2.13 -15.29
CA THR A 31 -1.38 1.38 -15.78
C THR A 31 -0.46 1.02 -14.62
N PHE A 32 0.31 -0.07 -14.77
CA PHE A 32 1.23 -0.55 -13.75
C PHE A 32 2.19 0.55 -13.25
N SER A 33 2.77 1.31 -14.18
CA SER A 33 3.64 2.44 -13.85
C SER A 33 2.94 3.54 -13.04
N ASN A 34 1.66 3.83 -13.32
CA ASN A 34 0.87 4.78 -12.52
C ASN A 34 0.53 4.24 -11.13
N LYS A 35 0.35 2.92 -11.01
CA LYS A 35 0.14 2.29 -9.70
C LYS A 35 1.37 2.43 -8.83
N VAL A 36 2.54 2.08 -9.36
CA VAL A 36 3.83 2.21 -8.66
C VAL A 36 4.06 3.66 -8.23
N ALA A 37 3.94 4.63 -9.14
CA ALA A 37 4.17 6.03 -8.83
C ALA A 37 3.26 6.57 -7.72
N GLN A 38 1.97 6.19 -7.72
CA GLN A 38 1.03 6.62 -6.68
C GLN A 38 1.26 5.91 -5.35
N VAL A 39 1.58 4.61 -5.37
CA VAL A 39 1.93 3.84 -4.17
C VAL A 39 3.20 4.40 -3.53
N GLU A 40 4.21 4.78 -4.32
CA GLU A 40 5.41 5.46 -3.83
C GLU A 40 5.08 6.81 -3.18
N GLN A 41 4.18 7.61 -3.77
CA GLN A 41 3.77 8.87 -3.17
C GLN A 41 3.08 8.65 -1.83
N LEU A 42 2.21 7.64 -1.74
CA LEU A 42 1.53 7.27 -0.51
C LEU A 42 2.49 6.71 0.54
N GLU A 43 3.51 5.94 0.15
CA GLU A 43 4.56 5.47 1.07
C GLU A 43 5.33 6.64 1.67
N ARG A 44 5.71 7.63 0.85
CA ARG A 44 6.40 8.84 1.34
C ARG A 44 5.53 9.69 2.27
N GLN A 45 4.21 9.62 2.12
CA GLN A 45 3.26 10.28 3.00
C GLN A 45 3.01 9.48 4.29
N ALA A 46 3.08 8.15 4.21
CA ALA A 46 3.00 7.25 5.34
C ALA A 46 4.19 7.45 6.29
N LYS A 47 3.93 7.35 7.60
CA LYS A 47 4.96 7.52 8.63
C LYS A 47 4.84 6.44 9.69
N GLY A 48 5.99 6.03 10.23
CA GLY A 48 6.07 5.01 11.26
C GLY A 48 5.54 3.67 10.76
N GLN A 49 4.67 3.04 11.55
CA GLN A 49 4.16 1.70 11.31
C GLN A 49 3.39 1.54 9.99
N GLU A 50 2.81 2.63 9.47
CA GLU A 50 2.10 2.60 8.19
C GLU A 50 3.05 2.36 7.01
N ALA A 51 4.26 2.93 7.05
CA ALA A 51 5.28 2.74 6.01
C ALA A 51 5.86 1.31 6.02
N GLU A 52 5.95 0.68 7.19
CA GLU A 52 6.41 -0.72 7.30
C GLU A 52 5.48 -1.70 6.57
N LEU A 53 4.20 -1.36 6.51
CA LEU A 53 3.17 -2.17 5.84
C LEU A 53 3.15 -1.97 4.32
N PHE A 54 3.84 -0.95 3.76
CA PHE A 54 3.93 -0.78 2.30
C PHE A 54 4.68 -1.93 1.62
N GLY A 55 5.51 -2.68 2.35
CA GLY A 55 6.14 -3.91 1.83
C GLY A 55 5.13 -4.94 1.32
N ASP A 56 3.96 -5.07 1.96
CA ASP A 56 2.87 -5.95 1.50
C ASP A 56 2.21 -5.42 0.22
N VAL A 57 2.11 -4.09 0.09
CA VAL A 57 1.58 -3.44 -1.12
C VAL A 57 2.52 -3.69 -2.31
N TYR A 58 3.84 -3.52 -2.14
CA TYR A 58 4.81 -3.81 -3.20
C TYR A 58 4.87 -5.30 -3.54
N SER A 59 4.70 -6.18 -2.54
CA SER A 59 4.58 -7.63 -2.79
C SER A 59 3.36 -7.93 -3.66
N SER A 60 2.24 -7.25 -3.41
CA SER A 60 1.03 -7.37 -4.24
C SER A 60 1.24 -6.82 -5.65
N LEU A 61 1.92 -5.67 -5.80
CA LEU A 61 2.34 -5.15 -7.11
C LEU A 61 3.26 -6.12 -7.84
N HIS A 62 4.20 -6.75 -7.14
CA HIS A 62 5.11 -7.73 -7.72
C HIS A 62 4.38 -8.99 -8.21
N LEU A 63 3.32 -9.40 -7.52
CA LEU A 63 2.45 -10.49 -7.99
C LEU A 63 1.60 -10.10 -9.21
N LEU A 64 1.27 -8.81 -9.34
CA LEU A 64 0.53 -8.28 -10.50
C LEU A 64 1.43 -7.95 -11.70
N ALA A 65 2.75 -7.87 -11.50
CA ALA A 65 3.71 -7.64 -12.56
C ALA A 65 3.67 -8.80 -13.56
N LYS A 66 3.32 -8.51 -14.81
CA LYS A 66 3.20 -9.53 -15.87
C LYS A 66 4.36 -9.47 -16.86
N SER A 67 4.97 -8.29 -17.00
CA SER A 67 6.10 -8.06 -17.90
C SER A 67 7.39 -7.77 -17.14
N GLU A 68 8.53 -8.01 -17.80
CA GLU A 68 9.85 -7.61 -17.29
C GLU A 68 9.95 -6.10 -17.05
N GLU A 69 9.23 -5.29 -17.84
CA GLU A 69 9.11 -3.84 -17.62
C GLU A 69 8.42 -3.52 -16.29
N ASP A 70 7.36 -4.25 -15.93
CA ASP A 70 6.66 -4.09 -14.65
C ASP A 70 7.60 -4.45 -13.50
N MET A 71 8.32 -5.57 -13.60
CA MET A 71 9.29 -5.99 -12.59
C MET A 71 10.42 -4.96 -12.43
N ARG A 72 10.88 -4.36 -13.53
CA ARG A 72 11.88 -3.28 -13.51
C ARG A 72 11.37 -2.01 -12.81
N LEU A 73 10.09 -1.69 -12.92
CA LEU A 73 9.51 -0.52 -12.25
C LEU A 73 9.46 -0.68 -10.73
N ILE A 74 9.31 -1.91 -10.23
CA ILE A 74 9.25 -2.21 -8.78
C ILE A 74 10.65 -2.44 -8.22
N SER A 75 11.53 -3.08 -9.03
CA SER A 75 12.89 -3.45 -8.64
C SER A 75 13.92 -2.35 -8.93
N GLY A 76 13.57 -1.32 -9.70
CA GLY A 76 14.45 -0.25 -10.19
C GLY A 76 14.89 0.77 -9.14
N LYS A 77 15.17 0.29 -7.93
CA LYS A 77 15.89 1.03 -6.89
C LYS A 77 17.36 0.64 -6.98
N ASP A 78 18.05 1.19 -7.98
CA ASP A 78 19.52 1.26 -8.05
C ASP A 78 19.95 2.70 -7.69
#